data_AF-A0A816GY27-F1
#
_entry.id   AF-A0A816GY27-F1
#
_cell.length_a   1.000
_cell.length_b   1.000
_cell.length_c   1.000
_cell.angle_alpha   90.00
_cell.angle_beta   90.00
_cell.angle_gamma   90.00
#
_symmetry.space_group_name_H-M   'P 1'
#
loop_
_entity.id
_entity.type
_entity.pdbx_description
1 polymer ?
#
loop_
_entity_poly.entity_id
_entity_poly.type
_entity_poly.pdbx_seq_one_letter_code
_entity_poly.pdbx_strand_id
1 'polypeptide(L)' 'MNEVEPSYMIPTRNYFRDVVIKKQCEEVGVQLRKELNDAKWVAVTSDMWSSDAKVNYITITAHYTDEQFVAHNRVL' A
#
# COMPACT_ATOMS: atom_id res chain seq x y z
N MET A 1 -29.64 1.56 -20.33
CA MET A 1 -29.01 0.22 -20.44
C MET A 1 -27.56 0.51 -20.79
N ASN A 2 -26.63 0.38 -19.83
CA ASN A 2 -25.24 0.72 -20.08
C ASN A 2 -24.60 -0.46 -20.80
N GLU A 3 -24.42 -0.33 -22.11
CA GLU A 3 -23.77 -1.34 -22.94
C GLU A 3 -22.27 -1.37 -22.62
N VAL A 4 -21.76 -2.56 -22.33
CA VAL A 4 -20.32 -2.80 -22.16
C VAL A 4 -19.72 -2.96 -23.55
N GLU A 5 -18.59 -2.30 -23.81
CA GLU A 5 -17.84 -2.42 -25.07
C GLU A 5 -17.65 -3.92 -25.41
N PRO A 6 -18.22 -4.41 -26.53
CA PRO A 6 -18.20 -5.84 -26.87
C PRO A 6 -16.80 -6.45 -26.98
N SER A 7 -15.80 -5.62 -27.29
CA SER A 7 -14.39 -6.01 -27.36
C SER A 7 -13.63 -5.93 -26.03
N TYR A 8 -14.29 -5.53 -24.93
CA TYR A 8 -13.65 -5.42 -23.63
C TYR A 8 -13.31 -6.79 -23.06
N MET A 9 -12.02 -7.11 -23.08
CA MET A 9 -11.49 -8.31 -22.44
C MET A 9 -11.44 -8.10 -20.93
N ILE A 10 -12.20 -8.92 -20.19
CA ILE A 10 -12.19 -8.88 -18.73
C ILE A 10 -10.79 -9.23 -18.21
N PRO A 11 -10.19 -8.39 -17.34
CA PRO A 11 -8.86 -8.65 -16.80
C PRO A 11 -8.84 -9.92 -15.96
N THR A 12 -7.81 -10.73 -16.16
CA THR A 12 -7.63 -12.00 -15.43
C THR A 12 -6.85 -11.80 -14.13
N ARG A 13 -6.85 -12.82 -13.26
CA ARG A 13 -6.01 -12.83 -12.05
C ARG A 13 -4.55 -12.50 -12.34
N ASN A 14 -4.01 -12.99 -13.46
CA ASN A 14 -2.62 -12.73 -13.83
C ASN A 14 -2.41 -11.27 -14.20
N TYR A 15 -3.36 -10.64 -14.91
CA TYR A 15 -3.28 -9.20 -15.19
C TYR A 15 -3.28 -8.37 -13.90
N PHE A 16 -4.13 -8.69 -12.93
CA PHE A 16 -4.11 -8.01 -11.64
C PHE A 16 -2.80 -8.21 -10.89
N ARG A 17 -2.33 -9.46 -10.77
CA ARG A 17 -1.09 -9.79 -10.05
C ARG A 17 0.14 -9.14 -10.69
N ASP A 18 0.27 -9.26 -12.01
CA ASP A 18 1.52 -8.98 -12.71
C ASP A 18 1.58 -7.55 -13.25
N VAL A 19 0.44 -6.87 -13.40
CA VAL A 19 0.36 -5.52 -13.95
C VAL A 19 -0.22 -4.55 -12.92
N VAL A 20 -1.48 -4.76 -12.52
CA VAL A 20 -2.22 -3.75 -11.75
C VAL A 20 -1.64 -3.57 -10.35
N ILE A 21 -1.51 -4.66 -9.58
CA ILE A 21 -1.04 -4.62 -8.18
C ILE A 21 0.41 -4.14 -8.13
N LYS A 22 1.28 -4.62 -9.03
CA LYS A 22 2.69 -4.16 -9.08
C LYS A 22 2.77 -2.67 -9.34
N LYS A 23 2.08 -2.18 -10.37
CA LYS A 23 2.05 -0.75 -10.70
C LYS A 23 1.53 0.08 -9.52
N GLN A 24 0.43 -0.34 -8.90
CA GLN A 24 -0.13 0.35 -7.74
C GLN A 24 0.84 0.37 -6.55
N CYS A 25 1.49 -0.75 -6.23
CA CYS A 25 2.48 -0.79 -5.16
C CYS A 25 3.71 0.10 -5.46
N GLU A 26 4.15 0.16 -6.71
CA GLU A 26 5.25 1.05 -7.13
C GLU A 26 4.85 2.52 -6.98
N GLU A 27 3.68 2.91 -7.47
CA GLU A 27 3.15 4.28 -7.38
C GLU A 27 2.97 4.71 -5.91
N VAL A 28 2.34 3.86 -5.09
CA VAL A 28 2.18 4.10 -3.65
C VAL A 28 3.54 4.15 -2.96
N GLY A 29 4.48 3.28 -3.33
CA GLY A 29 5.84 3.26 -2.76
C GLY A 29 6.63 4.53 -3.06
N VAL A 30 6.52 5.08 -4.27
CA VAL A 30 7.13 6.36 -4.65
C VAL A 30 6.53 7.50 -3.83
N GLN A 31 5.20 7.54 -3.73
CA GLN A 31 4.49 8.56 -2.96
C GLN A 31 4.83 8.49 -1.46
N LEU A 32 4.86 7.29 -0.89
CA LEU A 32 5.21 7.05 0.51
C LEU A 32 6.63 7.52 0.83
N ARG A 33 7.61 7.21 -0.05
CA ARG A 33 8.99 7.68 0.13
C ARG A 33 9.07 9.20 0.15
N LYS A 34 8.32 9.87 -0.72
CA LYS A 34 8.24 11.33 -0.74
C LYS A 34 7.65 11.85 0.58
N GLU A 35 6.48 11.34 0.98
CA GLU A 35 5.80 11.72 2.23
C GLU A 35 6.71 11.56 3.46
N LEU A 36 7.42 10.43 3.57
CA LEU A 36 8.30 10.16 4.71
C LEU A 36 9.61 10.96 4.67
N ASN A 37 10.12 11.33 3.49
CA ASN A 37 11.28 12.21 3.38
C ASN A 37 10.94 13.66 3.76
N ASP A 38 9.71 14.11 3.46
CA ASP A 38 9.22 15.44 3.80
C ASP A 38 8.80 15.53 5.29
N ALA A 39 8.47 14.41 5.91
CA ALA A 39 8.09 14.35 7.32
C ALA A 39 9.24 14.71 8.27
N LYS A 40 9.00 15.69 9.15
CA LYS A 40 9.99 16.16 10.12
C LYS A 40 10.35 15.12 11.18
N TRP A 41 9.36 14.36 11.62
CA TRP A 41 9.49 13.32 12.64
C TRP A 41 8.64 12.12 12.25
N VAL A 42 9.22 10.93 12.38
CA VAL A 42 8.55 9.67 12.09
C VAL A 42 8.72 8.74 13.29
N ALA A 43 7.61 8.22 13.80
CA ALA A 43 7.59 7.11 14.73
C ALA A 43 7.20 5.84 13.98
N VAL A 44 7.73 4.69 14.41
CA VAL A 44 7.45 3.40 13.77
C VAL A 44 6.96 2.41 14.82
N THR A 45 5.90 1.68 14.49
CA THR A 45 5.42 0.54 15.27
C THR A 45 5.56 -0.73 14.45
N SER A 46 5.78 -1.86 15.12
CA SER A 46 5.76 -3.18 14.51
C SER A 46 4.70 -4.03 15.19
N ASP A 47 3.75 -4.55 14.42
CA ASP A 47 2.82 -5.59 14.86
C ASP A 47 3.35 -6.95 14.40
N MET A 48 3.47 -7.91 15.33
CA MET A 48 4.07 -9.22 15.10
C MET A 48 3.15 -10.31 15.64
N TRP A 49 2.88 -11.32 14.82
CA TRP A 49 2.07 -12.46 15.22
C TRP A 49 2.50 -13.73 14.48
N SER A 50 2.17 -14.88 15.07
CA SER A 50 2.28 -16.19 14.43
C SER A 50 0.89 -16.69 14.10
N SER A 51 0.73 -17.31 12.93
CA SER A 51 -0.51 -17.99 12.55
C SER A 51 -0.49 -19.46 12.96
N ASP A 52 -1.67 -20.07 13.01
CA ASP A 52 -1.83 -21.52 13.24
C ASP A 52 -1.14 -22.37 12.15
N ALA A 53 -0.91 -21.79 10.97
CA ALA A 53 -0.14 -22.40 9.89
C ALA A 53 1.39 -22.38 10.14
N LYS A 54 1.84 -21.96 11.33
CA LYS A 54 3.25 -21.79 11.72
C LYS A 54 4.00 -20.77 10.84
N VAL A 55 3.27 -19.81 10.25
CA VAL A 55 3.84 -18.68 9.52
C VAL A 55 3.89 -17.48 10.46
N ASN A 56 5.07 -16.85 10.56
CA ASN A 56 5.28 -15.63 11.33
C ASN A 56 5.11 -14.42 10.42
N TYR A 57 4.42 -13.40 10.91
CA TYR A 57 4.17 -12.14 10.21
C TYR A 57 4.73 -10.97 11.00
N ILE A 58 5.17 -9.97 10.27
CA ILE A 58 5.54 -8.65 10.79
C ILE A 58 4.89 -7.60 9.89
N THR A 59 4.24 -6.62 10.51
CA THR A 59 3.75 -5.42 9.83
C THR A 59 4.42 -4.22 10.45
N ILE A 60 5.01 -3.36 9.64
CA ILE A 60 5.65 -2.14 10.09
C ILE A 60 4.76 -0.96 9.68
N THR A 61 4.42 -0.09 10.63
CA THR A 61 3.61 1.11 10.38
C THR A 61 4.39 2.35 10.78
N ALA A 62 4.54 3.28 9.84
CA ALA A 62 5.06 4.62 10.09
C ALA A 62 3.93 5.57 10.50
N HIS A 63 4.22 6.39 11.50
CA HIS A 63 3.35 7.42 12.05
C HIS A 63 4.07 8.75 11.97
N TYR A 64 3.46 9.75 11.34
CA TYR A 64 4.05 11.09 11.20
C TYR A 64 2.97 12.15 11.14
N THR A 65 3.37 13.40 11.32
CA THR A 65 2.52 14.57 11.17
C THR A 65 3.01 15.40 10.00
N ASP A 66 2.10 15.85 9.13
CA ASP A 66 2.43 16.73 8.01
C ASP A 66 2.58 18.21 8.45
N GLU A 67 2.88 19.08 7.49
CA GLU A 67 3.03 20.53 7.74
C GLU A 67 1.72 21.20 8.17
N GLN A 68 0.58 20.58 7.87
CA GLN A 68 -0.75 21.04 8.27
C GLN A 68 -1.16 20.51 9.65
N PHE A 69 -0.23 19.87 10.37
CA PHE A 69 -0.44 19.25 11.67
C PHE A 69 -1.46 18.08 11.65
N VAL A 70 -1.65 17.44 10.49
CA VAL A 70 -2.51 16.26 10.35
C VAL A 70 -1.68 15.00 10.59
N ALA A 71 -2.21 14.10 11.43
CA ALA A 71 -1.57 12.81 11.71
C ALA A 71 -1.85 11.80 10.59
N HIS A 72 -0.80 11.11 10.15
CA HIS A 72 -0.85 10.07 9.12
C HIS A 72 -0.27 8.76 9.65
N ASN A 73 -0.91 7.66 9.25
CA ASN A 73 -0.43 6.31 9.47
C ASN A 73 -0.24 5.62 8.11
N ARG A 74 0.91 5.01 7.88
CA ARG A 74 1.25 4.32 6.62
C ARG A 74 1.92 2.98 6.92
N VAL A 75 1.38 1.91 6.33
CA VAL A 75 2.02 0.59 6.37
C VAL A 75 3.18 0.59 5.37
N LEU A 76 4.34 0.08 5.80
CA LEU A 76 5.57 0.00 5.01
C LEU A 76 5.70 -1.34 4.27
#